data_AF-A0A0G1DXN6-F1
#
_entry.id   AF-A0A0G1DXN6-F1
#
_cell.length_a   1.000
_cell.length_b   1.000
_cell.length_c   1.000
_cell.angle_alpha   90.00
_cell.angle_beta   90.00
_cell.angle_gamma   90.00
#
_symmetry.space_group_name_H-M   'P 1'
#
loop_
_entity.id
_entity.type
_entity.pdbx_description
1 polymer ?
#
loop_
_entity_poly.entity_id
_entity_poly.type
_entity_poly.pdbx_seq_one_letter_code
_entity_poly.pdbx_strand_id
1 'polypeptide(L)' 'MEAYCVKCKAKKEMSDAKEVKMKNGRKAMKGKCPVCGTGMYRILGK' A
#
# COMPACT_ATOMS: atom_id res chain seq x y z
N MET A 1 2.85 -7.86 3.66
CA MET A 1 1.81 -7.48 2.67
C MET A 1 2.43 -6.62 1.58
N GLU A 2 2.54 -7.15 0.37
CA GLU A 2 3.38 -6.53 -0.67
C GLU A 2 2.65 -5.45 -1.47
N ALA A 3 3.28 -4.32 -1.73
CA ALA A 3 2.81 -3.34 -2.71
C ALA A 3 3.94 -2.91 -3.62
N TYR A 4 3.57 -2.45 -4.81
CA TYR A 4 4.53 -1.90 -5.74
C TYR A 4 4.86 -0.45 -5.35
N CYS A 5 6.12 -0.20 -5.04
CA CYS A 5 6.59 1.15 -4.80
C CYS A 5 6.97 1.80 -6.13
N VAL A 6 6.23 2.82 -6.56
CA VAL A 6 6.52 3.54 -7.82
C VAL A 6 7.88 4.26 -7.81
N LYS A 7 8.36 4.70 -6.63
CA LYS A 7 9.69 5.31 -6.50
C LYS A 7 10.82 4.30 -6.61
N CYS A 8 10.68 3.14 -5.96
CA CYS A 8 11.69 2.08 -6.02
C CYS A 8 11.53 1.18 -7.24
N LYS A 9 10.45 1.35 -8.02
CA LYS A 9 10.03 0.51 -9.15
C LYS A 9 10.06 -0.99 -8.85
N ALA A 10 9.81 -1.36 -7.59
CA ALA A 10 9.93 -2.71 -7.07
C ALA A 10 8.73 -3.06 -6.18
N LYS A 11 8.36 -4.34 -6.18
CA LYS A 11 7.42 -4.88 -5.18
C LYS A 11 8.16 -5.01 -3.86
N LYS A 12 7.59 -4.43 -2.80
CA LYS A 12 8.15 -4.49 -1.45
C LYS A 12 7.03 -4.70 -0.46
N GLU A 13 7.36 -5.30 0.68
CA GLU A 13 6.45 -5.32 1.80
C GLU A 13 6.25 -3.91 2.35
N MET A 14 4.98 -3.54 2.54
CA MET A 14 4.61 -2.27 3.12
C MET A 14 4.88 -2.30 4.63
N SER A 15 5.58 -1.29 5.14
CA SER A 15 5.66 -0.96 6.55
C SER A 15 4.38 -0.25 6.99
N ASP A 16 3.94 -0.44 8.23
CA ASP A 16 2.71 0.17 8.78
C ASP A 16 1.46 -0.09 7.93
N ALA A 17 1.34 -1.31 7.39
CA ALA A 17 0.21 -1.68 6.56
C ALA A 17 -1.07 -1.70 7.41
N LYS A 18 -2.04 -0.84 7.07
CA LYS A 18 -3.35 -0.70 7.71
C LYS A 18 -4.48 -0.81 6.69
N GLU A 19 -5.54 -1.50 7.06
CA GLU A 19 -6.74 -1.57 6.23
C GLU A 19 -7.48 -0.22 6.32
N VAL A 20 -7.73 0.37 5.16
CA VAL A 20 -8.49 1.61 5.01
C VAL A 20 -9.63 1.37 4.03
N LYS A 21 -10.80 1.89 4.38
CA LYS A 21 -11.94 1.92 3.47
C LYS A 21 -11.85 3.20 2.63
N MET A 22 -11.69 3.04 1.33
CA MET A 22 -11.67 4.17 0.40
C MET A 22 -13.07 4.79 0.30
N LYS A 23 -13.15 6.06 -0.12
CA LYS A 23 -14.44 6.78 -0.29
C LYS A 23 -15.41 6.09 -1.26
N ASN A 24 -14.91 5.26 -2.16
CA ASN A 24 -15.69 4.46 -3.10
C ASN A 24 -16.20 3.13 -2.51
N GLY A 25 -16.12 2.93 -1.20
CA GLY A 25 -16.59 1.72 -0.51
C GLY A 25 -15.63 0.52 -0.58
N ARG A 26 -14.59 0.57 -1.42
CA ARG A 26 -13.61 -0.50 -1.59
C ARG A 26 -12.62 -0.55 -0.43
N LYS A 27 -12.27 -1.75 -0.01
CA LYS A 27 -11.19 -1.98 0.96
C LYS A 27 -9.84 -1.83 0.27
N ALA A 28 -8.92 -1.15 0.91
CA ALA A 28 -7.54 -1.04 0.48
C ALA A 28 -6.63 -1.15 1.69
N MET A 29 -5.43 -1.67 1.49
CA MET A 29 -4.34 -1.56 2.44
C MET A 29 -3.54 -0.31 2.12
N LYS A 30 -3.36 0.54 3.12
CA LYS A 30 -2.46 1.68 3.09
C LYS A 30 -1.24 1.32 3.92
N GLY A 31 -0.05 1.52 3.39
CA GLY A 31 1.19 1.42 4.15
C GLY A 31 2.23 2.40 3.63
N LYS A 32 3.48 2.21 4.03
CA LYS A 32 4.62 3.00 3.60
C LYS A 32 5.71 2.10 3.04
N CYS A 33 6.50 2.62 2.12
CA CYS A 33 7.70 1.95 1.66
C CYS A 33 8.79 2.04 2.73
N PRO A 34 9.37 0.91 3.20
CA PRO A 34 10.45 0.93 4.19
C PRO A 34 11.71 1.65 3.70
N VAL A 35 11.89 1.76 2.38
CA VAL A 35 13.12 2.31 1.79
C VAL A 35 13.02 3.80 1.51
N CYS A 36 11.91 4.25 0.92
CA CYS A 36 11.78 5.66 0.49
C CYS A 36 10.68 6.42 1.24
N GLY A 37 10.03 5.79 2.23
CA GLY A 37 8.96 6.38 3.05
C GLY A 37 7.67 6.70 2.29
N THR A 38 7.61 6.46 0.97
CA THR A 38 6.46 6.83 0.14
C THR A 38 5.26 5.98 0.50
N GLY A 39 4.09 6.63 0.62
CA GLY A 39 2.82 5.94 0.89
C GLY A 39 2.50 4.96 -0.24
N MET A 40 2.25 3.71 0.12
CA MET A 40 1.85 2.65 -0.79
C MET A 40 0.40 2.26 -0.51
N TYR A 41 -0.33 1.94 -1.57
CA TYR A 41 -1.70 1.47 -1.47
C TYR A 41 -1.86 0.19 -2.27
N ARG A 42 -2.49 -0.82 -1.67
CA ARG A 42 -2.92 -2.05 -2.34
C ARG A 42 -4.42 -2.21 -2.18
N ILE A 43 -5.16 -2.15 -3.28
CA ILE A 43 -6.60 -2.36 -3.24
C ILE A 43 -6.86 -3.83 -2.93
N LEU A 44 -7.58 -4.09 -1.83
CA LEU A 44 -8.05 -5.42 -1.46
C LEU A 44 -9.42 -5.59 -2.13
N GLY A 45 -9.40 -5.88 -3.43
CA GLY A 45 -10.61 -6.18 -4.18
C GLY A 45 -11.11 -7.58 -3.84
N LYS A 46 -12.17 -7.66 -3.04
CA LYS A 46 -13.20 -8.70 -3.15
C LYS A 46 -14.55 -8.06 -2.87
#